data_AF-A0A0A0HYF2-F1
#
_entry.id   AF-A0A0A0HYF2-F1
#
_cell.length_a   1.000
_cell.length_b   1.000
_cell.length_c   1.000
_cell.angle_alpha   90.00
_cell.angle_beta   90.00
_cell.angle_gamma   90.00
#
_symmetry.space_group_name_H-M   'P 1'
#
loop_
_entity.id
_entity.type
_entity.pdbx_description
1 polymer ?
#
loop_
_entity_poly.entity_id
_entity_poly.type
_entity_poly.pdbx_seq_one_letter_code
_entity_poly.pdbx_strand_id
1 'polypeptide(L)'
;MRFASTFSIVTDYKIRENTIKSWVSKISNYIYNDDELTKRTSKWIKELYPDINEMQIALRFNEILKQAFENSIKIVLIIDELTNEQKDTIKNIIGAFKLNNNSKNNSIEFASYVVRLEQKVNIVDDNAQYALSYQE
;
A
#
# COMPACT_ATOMS: atom_id res chain seq x y z
N MET A 1 0.64 10.33 -23.46
CA MET A 1 -0.46 9.33 -23.31
C MET A 1 -0.11 8.12 -22.46
N ARG A 2 1.09 7.51 -22.57
CA ARG A 2 1.46 6.32 -21.77
C ARG A 2 1.42 6.52 -20.25
N PHE A 3 1.75 7.71 -19.76
CA PHE A 3 1.68 8.07 -18.34
C PHE A 3 0.26 7.94 -17.77
N ALA A 4 -0.72 8.57 -18.42
CA ALA A 4 -2.11 8.56 -17.97
C ALA A 4 -2.72 7.14 -18.02
N SER A 5 -2.37 6.33 -19.02
CA SER A 5 -2.85 4.95 -19.09
C SER A 5 -2.25 4.06 -17.99
N THR A 6 -0.93 4.13 -17.75
CA THR A 6 -0.29 3.33 -16.70
C THR A 6 -0.71 3.80 -15.32
N PHE A 7 -0.80 5.11 -15.10
CA PHE A 7 -1.30 5.68 -13.86
C PHE A 7 -2.74 5.26 -13.61
N SER A 8 -3.62 5.37 -14.62
CA SER A 8 -5.02 4.93 -14.52
C SER A 8 -5.16 3.44 -14.21
N ILE A 9 -4.24 2.58 -14.68
CA ILE A 9 -4.23 1.14 -14.38
C ILE A 9 -3.75 0.91 -12.94
N VAL A 10 -2.66 1.54 -12.51
CA VAL A 10 -2.11 1.34 -11.16
C VAL A 10 -3.01 1.95 -10.07
N THR A 11 -3.70 3.03 -10.39
CA THR A 11 -4.74 3.61 -9.54
C THR A 11 -6.13 2.99 -9.75
N ASP A 12 -6.23 1.94 -10.58
CA ASP A 12 -7.51 1.25 -10.79
C ASP A 12 -7.95 0.63 -9.47
N TYR A 13 -9.08 1.12 -8.97
CA TYR A 13 -9.70 0.65 -7.75
C TYR A 13 -9.86 -0.87 -7.72
N LYS A 14 -10.21 -1.50 -8.85
CA LYS A 14 -10.39 -2.96 -8.92
C LYS A 14 -9.08 -3.71 -8.71
N ILE A 15 -7.97 -3.21 -9.26
CA ILE A 15 -6.65 -3.83 -9.08
C ILE A 15 -6.22 -3.72 -7.62
N ARG A 16 -6.42 -2.54 -7.01
CA ARG A 16 -6.15 -2.32 -5.59
C ARG A 16 -7.02 -3.21 -4.70
N GLU A 17 -8.32 -3.26 -4.94
CA GLU A 17 -9.25 -4.09 -4.18
C GLU A 17 -8.88 -5.57 -4.27
N ASN A 18 -8.55 -6.06 -5.48
CA ASN A 18 -8.11 -7.44 -5.68
C ASN A 18 -6.79 -7.74 -4.95
N THR A 19 -5.85 -6.79 -4.96
CA THR A 19 -4.59 -6.90 -4.24
C THR A 19 -4.84 -6.99 -2.74
N ILE A 20 -5.66 -6.10 -2.17
CA ILE A 20 -6.04 -6.12 -0.75
C ILE A 20 -6.69 -7.45 -0.40
N LYS A 21 -7.68 -7.90 -1.18
CA LYS A 21 -8.35 -9.20 -0.97
C LYS A 21 -7.34 -10.35 -0.96
N SER A 22 -6.38 -10.35 -1.88
CA SER A 22 -5.34 -11.38 -1.94
C SER A 22 -4.46 -11.39 -0.68
N TRP A 23 -4.02 -10.22 -0.21
CA TRP A 23 -3.20 -10.11 1.00
C TRP A 23 -3.96 -10.50 2.26
N VAL A 24 -5.20 -10.00 2.41
CA VAL A 24 -6.08 -10.38 3.53
C VAL A 24 -6.30 -11.89 3.54
N SER A 25 -6.59 -12.49 2.37
CA SER A 25 -6.75 -13.94 2.25
C SER A 25 -5.49 -14.71 2.65
N LYS A 26 -4.30 -14.29 2.20
CA LYS A 26 -3.02 -14.92 2.57
C LYS A 26 -2.75 -14.87 4.08
N ILE A 27 -2.96 -13.71 4.70
CA ILE A 27 -2.75 -13.54 6.15
C ILE A 27 -3.76 -14.37 6.94
N SER A 28 -5.04 -14.30 6.56
CA SER A 28 -6.10 -15.09 7.19
C SER A 28 -5.81 -16.59 7.07
N ASN A 29 -5.41 -17.08 5.91
CA ASN A 29 -5.05 -18.49 5.74
C ASN A 29 -3.82 -18.89 6.58
N TYR A 30 -2.80 -18.03 6.65
CA TYR A 30 -1.63 -18.30 7.49
C TYR A 30 -2.00 -18.43 8.98
N ILE A 31 -2.89 -17.56 9.46
CA ILE A 31 -3.36 -17.57 10.86
C ILE A 31 -4.27 -18.77 11.12
N TYR A 32 -5.25 -19.03 10.26
CA TYR A 32 -6.25 -20.08 10.48
C TYR A 32 -5.72 -21.51 10.25
N ASN A 33 -4.53 -21.66 9.65
CA ASN A 33 -3.84 -22.93 9.58
C ASN A 33 -3.05 -23.27 10.87
N ASP A 34 -3.03 -22.38 11.84
CA ASP A 34 -2.32 -22.54 13.12
C ASP A 34 -3.26 -22.23 14.30
N ASP A 35 -3.51 -23.24 15.13
CA ASP A 35 -4.42 -23.15 16.27
C ASP A 35 -3.95 -22.15 17.35
N GLU A 36 -2.64 -21.99 17.53
CA GLU A 36 -2.06 -21.05 18.49
C GLU A 36 -2.24 -19.61 18.00
N LEU A 37 -1.91 -19.36 16.72
CA LEU A 37 -2.12 -18.06 16.10
C LEU A 37 -3.59 -17.67 16.05
N THR A 38 -4.48 -18.64 15.79
CA THR A 38 -5.93 -18.43 15.79
C THR A 38 -6.45 -18.03 17.16
N LYS A 39 -6.03 -18.73 18.23
CA LYS A 39 -6.41 -18.38 19.60
C LYS A 39 -5.87 -17.01 20.00
N ARG A 40 -4.62 -16.71 19.67
CA ARG A 40 -3.98 -15.43 19.96
C ARG A 40 -4.69 -14.27 19.27
N THR A 41 -4.98 -14.42 17.98
CA THR A 41 -5.70 -13.43 17.18
C THR A 41 -7.12 -13.21 17.72
N SER A 42 -7.81 -14.29 18.09
CA SER A 42 -9.15 -14.20 18.69
C SER A 42 -9.13 -13.45 20.03
N LYS A 43 -8.11 -13.68 20.86
CA LYS A 43 -7.91 -12.95 22.11
C LYS A 43 -7.72 -11.46 21.86
N TRP A 44 -6.86 -11.07 20.92
CA TRP A 44 -6.66 -9.66 20.56
C TRP A 44 -7.94 -8.98 20.08
N ILE A 45 -8.75 -9.67 19.28
CA ILE A 45 -10.04 -9.13 18.83
C ILE A 45 -11.01 -8.97 19.99
N LYS A 46 -11.09 -9.92 20.94
CA LYS A 46 -11.90 -9.78 22.16
C LYS A 46 -11.39 -8.66 23.08
N GLU A 47 -10.09 -8.42 23.13
CA GLU A 47 -9.51 -7.29 23.88
C GLU A 47 -9.91 -5.93 23.28
N LEU A 48 -9.97 -5.83 21.95
CA LEU A 48 -10.41 -4.62 21.25
C LEU A 48 -11.94 -4.44 21.25
N TYR A 49 -12.68 -5.55 21.22
CA TYR A 49 -14.14 -5.58 21.16
C TYR A 49 -14.67 -6.61 22.18
N PRO A 50 -14.83 -6.21 23.46
CA PRO A 50 -15.18 -7.14 24.54
C PRO A 50 -16.50 -7.88 24.35
N ASP A 51 -17.48 -7.23 23.72
CA ASP A 51 -18.84 -7.77 23.54
C ASP A 51 -19.02 -8.57 22.23
N ILE A 52 -17.94 -8.82 21.49
CA ILE A 52 -18.03 -9.51 20.20
C ILE A 52 -18.37 -11.00 20.37
N ASN A 53 -19.34 -11.48 19.58
CA ASN A 53 -19.64 -12.90 19.50
C ASN A 53 -18.47 -13.66 18.88
N GLU A 54 -18.19 -14.86 19.38
CA GLU A 54 -17.11 -15.74 18.88
C GLU A 54 -17.24 -16.04 17.38
N MET A 55 -18.46 -16.20 16.87
CA MET A 55 -18.72 -16.39 15.43
C MET A 55 -18.39 -15.15 14.59
N GLN A 56 -18.37 -13.96 15.20
CA GLN A 56 -18.10 -12.68 14.53
C GLN A 56 -16.63 -12.27 14.55
N ILE A 57 -15.79 -12.92 15.37
CA ILE A 57 -14.36 -12.59 15.49
C ILE A 57 -13.65 -12.66 14.15
N ALA A 58 -13.85 -13.75 13.39
CA ALA A 58 -13.21 -13.94 12.11
C ALA A 58 -13.65 -12.90 11.07
N LEU A 59 -14.93 -12.51 11.09
CA LEU A 59 -15.45 -11.44 10.24
C LEU A 59 -14.78 -10.11 10.60
N ARG A 60 -14.78 -9.77 11.89
CA ARG A 60 -14.25 -8.50 12.38
C ARG A 60 -12.75 -8.36 12.14
N PHE A 61 -12.01 -9.45 12.32
CA PHE A 61 -10.59 -9.51 11.98
C PHE A 61 -10.34 -9.18 10.50
N ASN A 62 -11.10 -9.80 9.60
CA ASN A 62 -11.00 -9.52 8.16
C ASN A 62 -11.34 -8.06 7.82
N GLU A 63 -12.35 -7.47 8.46
CA GLU A 63 -12.71 -6.06 8.29
C GLU A 63 -11.57 -5.13 8.72
N ILE A 64 -10.98 -5.38 9.88
CA ILE A 64 -9.87 -4.57 10.43
C ILE A 64 -8.65 -4.68 9.52
N LEU A 65 -8.29 -5.89 9.07
CA LEU A 65 -7.19 -6.07 8.13
C LEU A 65 -7.44 -5.32 6.82
N LYS A 66 -8.65 -5.45 6.26
CA LYS A 66 -9.02 -4.76 5.02
C LYS A 66 -8.88 -3.25 5.19
N GLN A 67 -9.42 -2.68 6.26
CA GLN A 67 -9.30 -1.26 6.56
C GLN A 67 -7.85 -0.83 6.77
N ALA A 68 -7.04 -1.64 7.44
CA ALA A 68 -5.62 -1.34 7.63
C ALA A 68 -4.87 -1.26 6.30
N PHE A 69 -5.12 -2.20 5.38
CA PHE A 69 -4.54 -2.16 4.03
C PHE A 69 -5.09 -1.00 3.19
N GLU A 70 -6.39 -0.74 3.25
CA GLU A 70 -6.98 0.41 2.57
C GLU A 70 -6.35 1.72 3.04
N ASN A 71 -6.08 1.88 4.33
CA ASN A 71 -5.45 3.09 4.86
C ASN A 71 -3.94 3.14 4.62
N SER A 72 -3.27 2.00 4.47
CA SER A 72 -1.80 1.93 4.41
C SER A 72 -1.22 1.77 3.01
N ILE A 73 -2.02 1.36 2.01
CA ILE A 73 -1.53 1.25 0.63
C ILE A 73 -1.29 2.64 0.08
N LYS A 74 0.00 2.96 -0.08
CA LYS A 74 0.49 4.16 -0.75
C LYS A 74 0.95 3.79 -2.15
N ILE A 75 0.54 4.58 -3.15
CA ILE A 75 1.07 4.47 -4.51
C ILE A 75 2.23 5.44 -4.61
N VAL A 76 3.44 4.91 -4.78
CA VAL A 76 4.65 5.72 -4.99
C VAL A 76 4.98 5.70 -6.47
N LEU A 77 5.10 6.88 -7.05
CA LEU A 77 5.51 7.06 -8.44
C LEU A 77 6.90 7.68 -8.45
N ILE A 78 7.84 6.95 -9.05
CA ILE A 78 9.23 7.36 -9.16
C ILE A 78 9.44 7.83 -10.60
N ILE A 79 9.86 9.10 -10.76
CA ILE A 79 10.16 9.69 -12.05
C ILE A 79 11.52 10.36 -11.95
N ASP A 80 12.41 10.00 -12.87
CA ASP A 80 13.73 10.60 -12.98
C ASP A 80 13.64 12.00 -13.57
N GLU A 81 14.45 12.92 -13.04
CA GLU A 81 14.63 14.31 -13.50
C GLU A 81 13.35 15.05 -13.94
N LEU A 82 12.54 15.51 -12.97
CA LEU A 82 11.42 16.41 -13.24
C LEU A 82 11.76 17.87 -12.96
N THR A 83 11.46 18.76 -13.91
CA THR A 83 11.43 20.20 -13.63
C THR A 83 10.31 20.55 -12.66
N ASN A 84 10.42 21.66 -11.93
CA ASN A 84 9.38 22.10 -10.98
C ASN A 84 8.01 22.26 -11.65
N GLU A 85 7.98 22.77 -12.88
CA GLU A 85 6.75 22.96 -13.66
C GLU A 85 6.07 21.62 -14.03
N GLN A 86 6.88 20.59 -14.34
CA GLN A 86 6.38 19.24 -14.58
C GLN A 86 5.86 18.58 -13.30
N LYS A 87 6.52 18.81 -12.15
CA LYS A 87 6.03 18.33 -10.84
C LYS A 87 4.64 18.89 -10.54
N ASP A 88 4.46 20.20 -10.70
CA ASP A 88 3.18 20.86 -10.44
C ASP A 88 2.09 20.38 -11.41
N THR A 89 2.43 20.23 -12.69
CA THR A 89 1.51 19.70 -13.70
C THR A 89 1.05 18.28 -13.37
N ILE A 90 1.98 17.39 -13.00
CA ILE A 90 1.65 16.01 -12.62
C ILE A 90 0.82 15.99 -11.34
N LYS A 91 1.18 16.80 -10.33
CA LYS A 91 0.41 16.93 -9.09
C LYS A 91 -1.04 17.35 -9.37
N ASN A 92 -1.23 18.34 -10.24
CA ASN A 92 -2.56 18.81 -10.64
C ASN A 92 -3.35 17.75 -11.42
N ILE A 93 -2.71 17.03 -12.35
CA ILE A 93 -3.33 15.92 -13.08
C ILE A 93 -3.78 14.83 -12.11
N ILE A 94 -2.93 14.45 -11.16
CA ILE A 94 -3.23 13.42 -10.16
C ILE A 94 -4.34 13.86 -9.21
N GLY A 95 -4.30 15.11 -8.72
CA GLY A 95 -5.36 15.67 -7.90
C GLY A 95 -6.71 15.78 -8.62
N ALA A 96 -6.71 15.92 -9.95
CA ALA A 96 -7.91 15.96 -10.77
C ALA A 96 -8.53 14.56 -11.01
N PHE A 97 -7.75 13.48 -10.88
CA PHE A 97 -8.33 12.15 -10.82
C PHE A 97 -9.15 12.03 -9.54
N LYS A 98 -10.48 11.99 -9.69
CA LYS A 98 -11.42 11.65 -8.61
C LYS A 98 -11.26 10.18 -8.22
N LEU A 99 -10.16 9.89 -7.55
CA LEU A 99 -9.95 8.62 -6.88
C LEU A 99 -11.02 8.56 -5.80
N ASN A 100 -11.84 7.52 -5.84
CA ASN A 100 -13.09 7.40 -5.07
C ASN A 100 -12.78 7.29 -3.56
N ASN A 101 -12.37 8.40 -2.95
CA ASN A 101 -11.95 8.53 -1.57
C ASN A 101 -13.16 8.97 -0.75
N ASN A 102 -14.05 8.03 -0.44
CA ASN A 102 -15.18 8.26 0.49
C ASN A 102 -14.74 8.32 1.97
N SER A 103 -13.43 8.28 2.24
CA SER A 103 -12.84 8.42 3.57
C SER A 103 -12.17 9.79 3.67
N LYS A 104 -12.43 10.52 4.77
CA LYS A 104 -11.84 11.83 5.10
C LYS A 104 -10.29 11.86 5.10
N ASN A 105 -9.65 10.70 5.01
CA ASN A 105 -8.21 10.56 4.80
C ASN A 105 -7.96 10.10 3.36
N ASN A 106 -7.37 10.98 2.55
CA ASN A 106 -6.92 10.68 1.19
C ASN A 106 -5.93 9.51 1.24
N SER A 107 -6.37 8.33 0.79
CA SER A 107 -5.51 7.14 0.72
C SER A 107 -4.49 7.19 -0.41
N ILE A 108 -4.57 8.21 -1.27
CA ILE A 108 -3.65 8.42 -2.38
C ILE A 108 -3.12 9.84 -2.27
N GLU A 109 -1.89 9.93 -1.78
CA GLU A 109 -1.11 11.15 -1.72
C GLU A 109 -0.01 11.06 -2.78
N PHE A 110 0.08 12.07 -3.65
CA PHE A 110 1.20 12.15 -4.57
C PHE A 110 2.37 12.87 -3.89
N ALA A 111 3.33 12.08 -3.45
CA ALA A 111 4.62 12.57 -3.01
C ALA A 111 5.62 12.39 -4.16
N SER A 112 6.05 13.50 -4.78
CA SER A 112 7.11 13.48 -5.79
C SER A 112 8.46 13.59 -5.10
N TYR A 113 9.26 12.54 -5.23
CA TYR A 113 10.63 12.52 -4.71
C TYR A 113 11.61 12.54 -5.88
N VAL A 114 12.64 13.39 -5.79
CA VAL A 114 13.81 13.25 -6.65
C VAL A 114 14.64 12.13 -6.03
N VAL A 115 14.74 11.01 -6.74
CA VAL A 115 15.56 9.87 -6.28
C VAL A 115 16.80 9.78 -7.13
N ARG A 116 17.93 9.57 -6.48
CA ARG A 116 19.19 9.26 -7.15
C ARG A 116 19.43 7.77 -7.04
N LEU A 117 19.68 7.13 -8.18
CA LEU A 117 20.12 5.73 -8.22
C LEU A 117 21.60 5.69 -7.86
N GLU A 118 21.91 5.15 -6.69
CA GLU A 118 23.28 4.98 -6.22
C GLU A 118 23.70 3.52 -6.45
N GLN A 119 24.78 3.32 -7.21
CA GLN A 119 25.38 2.01 -7.37
C GLN A 119 26.35 1.77 -6.23
N LYS A 120 26.08 0.75 -5.40
CA LYS A 120 27.04 0.31 -4.40
C LYS A 120 28.14 -0.47 -5.13
N VAL A 121 29.31 0.14 -5.24
CA VAL A 121 30.51 -0.50 -5.79
C VAL A 121 31.15 -1.32 -4.67
N ASN A 122 30.96 -2.64 -4.69
CA ASN A 122 31.72 -3.56 -3.84
C ASN A 122 33.06 -3.87 -4.52
N ILE A 123 34.17 -3.69 -3.81
CA ILE A 123 35.53 -3.99 -4.33
C ILE A 123 35.77 -5.51 -4.47
N VAL A 124 34.92 -6.35 -3.86
CA VAL A 124 35.15 -7.80 -3.70
C VAL A 124 34.01 -8.67 -4.25
N ASP A 125 32.86 -8.09 -4.63
CA ASP A 125 31.66 -8.83 -5.05
C ASP A 125 31.11 -8.21 -6.35
N ASP A 126 31.09 -9.01 -7.43
CA ASP A 126 30.69 -8.59 -8.78
C ASP A 126 29.18 -8.32 -8.92
N ASN A 127 28.40 -8.55 -7.86
CA ASN A 127 26.97 -8.25 -7.85
C ASN A 127 26.72 -6.76 -7.60
N ALA A 128 26.33 -6.04 -8.65
CA ALA A 128 25.89 -4.66 -8.54
C ALA A 128 24.63 -4.57 -7.66
N GLN A 129 24.77 -3.98 -6.48
CA GLN A 129 23.64 -3.62 -5.62
C GLN A 129 23.27 -2.17 -5.88
N TYR A 130 22.04 -1.93 -6.34
CA TYR A 130 21.51 -0.59 -6.54
C TYR A 130 20.69 -0.17 -5.33
N ALA A 131 20.90 1.05 -4.86
CA ALA A 131 20.10 1.67 -3.82
C ALA A 131 19.46 2.95 -4.38
N LEU A 132 18.22 3.23 -3.96
CA LEU A 132 17.56 4.50 -4.24
C LEU A 132 17.77 5.41 -3.02
N SER A 133 18.46 6.53 -3.20
CA SER A 133 18.57 7.58 -2.18
C SER A 133 17.62 8.72 -2.49
N TYR A 134 16.95 9.24 -1.46
CA TYR A 134 16.11 10.42 -1.56
C TYR A 134 16.95 11.69 -1.39
N GLN A 135 16.71 12.70 -2.23
CA GLN A 135 17.22 14.06 -2.02
C GLN A 135 16.05 14.96 -1.58
N GLU A 136 16.18 15.58 -0.39
CA GLU A 136 15.26 16.61 0.11
C GLU A 136 15.23 17.85 -0.80
#